data_AF-A0A7S0H5G3-F1
#
_entry.id   AF-A0A7S0H5G3-F1
#
_cell.length_a   1.000
_cell.length_b   1.000
_cell.length_c   1.000
_cell.angle_alpha   90.00
_cell.angle_beta   90.00
_cell.angle_gamma   90.00
#
_symmetry.space_group_name_H-M   'P 1'
#
loop_
_entity.id
_entity.type
_entity.pdbx_description
1 polymer ?
#
loop_
_entity_poly.entity_id
_entity_poly.type
_entity_poly.pdbx_seq_one_letter_code
_entity_poly.pdbx_strand_id
1 'polypeptide(L)'
;PVSPAEMAGLGLDLGGLMKDDSGLKSLLEEEIKDDLDEIVKQGRISASDEASVTSQVTKPRLQNVISTMNLQTELDLKTIALKARNAEYNPKRFSAVVVRIRDPKTTALIFQSGKVVLTGNQNPTLAKTAAKKFVRIIRKVGFQEAKFSQFKVQNIQGTAAVPYKVRLESLHESHYDYSTFEPDIFAGLVYRMVKPKVVLTIFVSGKVVLTGGKTPEDIYQAFELITPVLKEFEKKENGMRK
;
A
#
# COMPACT_ATOMS: atom_id res chain seq x y z
N PRO A 1 -8.85 -14.00 8.97
CA PRO A 1 -8.82 -12.57 9.40
C PRO A 1 -7.37 -12.08 9.38
N VAL A 2 -7.10 -10.88 8.85
CA VAL A 2 -5.74 -10.28 8.89
C VAL A 2 -5.54 -9.74 10.30
N SER A 3 -4.41 -10.03 10.92
CA SER A 3 -4.11 -9.59 12.28
C SER A 3 -3.98 -8.06 12.34
N PRO A 4 -4.28 -7.42 13.49
CA PRO A 4 -4.04 -5.98 13.67
C PRO A 4 -2.59 -5.55 13.39
N ALA A 5 -1.62 -6.44 13.60
CA ALA A 5 -0.20 -6.22 13.29
C ALA A 5 0.08 -6.19 11.78
N GLU A 6 -0.49 -7.13 11.03
CA GLU A 6 -0.44 -7.12 9.56
C GLU A 6 -1.13 -5.88 8.99
N MET A 7 -2.30 -5.51 9.53
CA MET A 7 -3.02 -4.28 9.14
C MET A 7 -2.23 -3.00 9.47
N ALA A 8 -1.51 -2.99 10.59
CA ALA A 8 -0.62 -1.89 10.95
C ALA A 8 0.58 -1.78 9.98
N GLY A 9 1.15 -2.92 9.56
CA GLY A 9 2.22 -3.01 8.57
C GLY A 9 1.84 -2.51 7.19
N LEU A 10 0.54 -2.33 6.92
CA LEU A 10 0.02 -1.73 5.68
C LEU A 10 0.04 -0.19 5.70
N GLY A 11 0.27 0.47 6.83
CA GLY A 11 0.47 1.94 6.93
C GLY A 11 -0.64 2.80 6.34
N LEU A 12 -1.79 2.20 6.02
CA LEU A 12 -2.92 2.88 5.44
C LEU A 12 -3.73 3.52 6.56
N ASP A 13 -3.45 4.79 6.84
CA ASP A 13 -4.33 5.64 7.65
C ASP A 13 -5.59 6.00 6.82
N LEU A 14 -6.45 5.00 6.58
CA LEU A 14 -7.74 5.16 5.90
C LEU A 14 -8.71 6.03 6.71
N GLY A 15 -8.46 6.23 8.00
CA GLY A 15 -9.29 7.02 8.92
C GLY A 15 -9.36 8.50 8.52
N GLY A 16 -8.32 9.03 7.87
CA GLY A 16 -8.31 10.41 7.38
C GLY A 16 -8.98 10.63 6.03
N LEU A 17 -9.16 9.59 5.20
CA LEU A 17 -9.69 9.74 3.84
C LEU A 17 -11.21 9.89 3.80
N MET A 18 -11.93 9.37 4.78
CA MET A 18 -13.37 9.12 4.69
C MET A 18 -14.01 9.32 6.07
N LYS A 19 -14.18 10.59 6.47
CA LYS A 19 -14.80 10.96 7.76
C LYS A 19 -16.26 10.49 7.91
N ASP A 20 -16.90 10.04 6.83
CA ASP A 20 -18.36 9.92 6.79
C ASP A 20 -18.89 8.50 6.51
N ASP A 21 -18.08 7.43 6.59
CA ASP A 21 -18.61 6.08 6.31
C ASP A 21 -17.82 4.96 7.01
N SER A 22 -18.24 4.59 8.22
CA SER A 22 -17.55 3.68 9.14
C SER A 22 -17.50 2.22 8.69
N GLY A 23 -18.47 1.76 7.88
CA GLY A 23 -18.49 0.40 7.31
C GLY A 23 -17.61 0.22 6.07
N LEU A 24 -17.12 1.32 5.49
CA LEU A 24 -16.38 1.31 4.25
C LEU A 24 -14.90 1.03 4.44
N LYS A 25 -14.37 1.33 5.63
CA LYS A 25 -12.97 1.07 6.00
C LYS A 25 -12.66 -0.42 5.96
N SER A 26 -13.49 -1.26 6.60
CA SER A 26 -13.31 -2.72 6.61
C SER A 26 -13.50 -3.36 5.24
N LEU A 27 -14.35 -2.80 4.37
CA LEU A 27 -14.63 -3.35 3.03
C LEU A 27 -13.63 -2.88 1.96
N LEU A 28 -13.13 -1.64 2.06
CA LEU A 28 -11.96 -1.19 1.31
C LEU A 28 -10.72 -1.94 1.75
N GLU A 29 -10.61 -2.20 3.05
CA GLU A 29 -9.61 -3.13 3.57
C GLU A 29 -9.83 -4.49 2.92
N GLU A 30 -11.00 -5.11 2.84
CA GLU A 30 -11.20 -6.41 2.15
C GLU A 30 -10.95 -6.43 0.63
N GLU A 31 -11.37 -5.40 -0.13
CA GLU A 31 -11.26 -5.38 -1.60
C GLU A 31 -9.89 -4.89 -2.07
N ILE A 32 -9.30 -3.91 -1.35
CA ILE A 32 -7.89 -3.57 -1.53
C ILE A 32 -7.04 -4.65 -0.84
N LYS A 33 -7.53 -5.44 0.11
CA LYS A 33 -6.82 -6.60 0.67
C LYS A 33 -6.65 -7.68 -0.36
N ASP A 34 -7.52 -7.90 -1.32
CA ASP A 34 -7.17 -8.83 -2.39
C ASP A 34 -6.06 -8.25 -3.29
N ASP A 35 -6.11 -6.96 -3.66
CA ASP A 35 -5.01 -6.30 -4.39
C ASP A 35 -3.73 -6.13 -3.51
N LEU A 36 -3.85 -6.03 -2.18
CA LEU A 36 -2.78 -5.83 -1.17
C LEU A 36 -2.24 -7.15 -0.66
N ASP A 37 -3.04 -8.19 -0.53
CA ASP A 37 -2.67 -9.59 -0.37
C ASP A 37 -2.06 -10.05 -1.68
N GLU A 38 -2.53 -9.57 -2.85
CA GLU A 38 -1.85 -9.77 -4.12
C GLU A 38 -0.56 -8.94 -4.19
N ILE A 39 -0.43 -7.76 -3.58
CA ILE A 39 0.85 -7.03 -3.44
C ILE A 39 1.73 -7.63 -2.32
N VAL A 40 1.16 -8.26 -1.29
CA VAL A 40 1.85 -9.02 -0.25
C VAL A 40 2.14 -10.44 -0.76
N LYS A 41 1.49 -10.91 -1.83
CA LYS A 41 1.72 -12.16 -2.61
C LYS A 41 2.58 -11.97 -3.86
N GLN A 42 2.61 -10.79 -4.46
CA GLN A 42 3.55 -10.37 -5.49
C GLN A 42 4.81 -9.81 -4.81
N GLY A 43 4.62 -9.27 -3.61
CA GLY A 43 5.61 -9.07 -2.57
C GLY A 43 5.79 -10.29 -1.66
N ARG A 44 5.06 -11.42 -1.88
CA ARG A 44 5.57 -12.73 -1.49
C ARG A 44 6.68 -12.92 -2.52
N ILE A 45 7.96 -12.76 -2.21
CA ILE A 45 8.61 -13.48 -1.13
C ILE A 45 7.70 -14.55 -0.57
N SER A 46 7.56 -15.56 -1.42
CA SER A 46 7.19 -16.89 -0.97
C SER A 46 7.86 -17.10 0.39
N ALA A 47 7.21 -17.78 1.34
CA ALA A 47 7.90 -18.21 2.56
C ALA A 47 9.19 -19.02 2.24
N SER A 48 9.44 -19.37 0.97
CA SER A 48 10.68 -19.90 0.43
C SER A 48 11.80 -18.89 0.09
N ASP A 49 11.62 -17.56 0.12
CA ASP A 49 12.75 -16.60 -0.06
C ASP A 49 13.36 -16.14 1.28
N GLU A 50 13.20 -16.93 2.36
CA GLU A 50 14.02 -16.80 3.57
C GLU A 50 15.52 -17.08 3.32
N ALA A 51 15.86 -17.61 2.14
CA ALA A 51 17.19 -18.16 1.85
C ALA A 51 18.16 -17.21 1.11
N SER A 52 17.73 -16.09 0.51
CA SER A 52 18.67 -15.25 -0.27
C SER A 52 18.80 -13.84 0.30
N VAL A 53 19.89 -13.61 1.03
CA VAL A 53 20.37 -12.26 1.35
C VAL A 53 20.91 -11.63 0.07
N THR A 54 20.40 -10.44 -0.29
CA THR A 54 20.90 -9.69 -1.45
C THR A 54 22.35 -9.24 -1.21
N SER A 55 23.20 -9.21 -2.24
CA SER A 55 24.61 -8.82 -2.10
C SER A 55 24.86 -7.31 -1.87
N GLN A 56 23.85 -6.45 -2.07
CA GLN A 56 23.97 -5.00 -1.91
C GLN A 56 22.69 -4.38 -1.32
N VAL A 57 22.84 -3.20 -0.68
CA VAL A 57 21.70 -2.38 -0.25
C VAL A 57 20.89 -2.00 -1.47
N THR A 58 19.61 -2.37 -1.48
CA THR A 58 18.71 -2.07 -2.59
C THR A 58 17.99 -0.76 -2.31
N LYS A 59 18.16 0.23 -3.20
CA LYS A 59 17.37 1.48 -3.15
C LYS A 59 15.87 1.15 -3.15
N PRO A 60 15.04 1.86 -2.37
CA PRO A 60 13.61 1.60 -2.35
C PRO A 60 13.00 1.68 -3.75
N ARG A 61 12.23 0.67 -4.12
CA ARG A 61 11.42 0.65 -5.34
C ARG A 61 9.97 0.88 -4.96
N LEU A 62 9.32 1.85 -5.60
CA LEU A 62 7.90 2.10 -5.41
C LEU A 62 7.09 0.92 -5.99
N GLN A 63 6.19 0.37 -5.19
CA GLN A 63 5.38 -0.78 -5.56
C GLN A 63 3.92 -0.41 -5.80
N ASN A 64 3.39 0.53 -5.03
CA ASN A 64 2.01 0.95 -5.16
C ASN A 64 1.81 2.42 -4.77
N VAL A 65 0.84 3.05 -5.40
CA VAL A 65 0.41 4.41 -5.15
C VAL A 65 -1.10 4.40 -5.09
N ILE A 66 -1.62 4.75 -3.92
CA ILE A 66 -3.05 4.96 -3.72
C ILE A 66 -3.33 6.45 -3.81
N SER A 67 -4.29 6.81 -4.65
CA SER A 67 -4.70 8.18 -4.86
C SER A 67 -6.21 8.30 -4.88
N THR A 68 -6.71 9.51 -4.63
CA THR A 68 -8.13 9.83 -4.73
C THR A 68 -8.34 10.96 -5.71
N MET A 69 -9.52 11.02 -6.30
CA MET A 69 -10.04 12.19 -7.01
C MET A 69 -11.54 12.33 -6.77
N ASN A 70 -12.12 13.43 -7.23
CA ASN A 70 -13.56 13.67 -7.19
C ASN A 70 -14.06 14.09 -8.58
N LEU A 71 -15.14 13.46 -9.03
CA LEU A 71 -15.80 13.68 -10.31
C LEU A 71 -16.78 14.86 -10.30
N GLN A 72 -17.10 15.42 -9.12
CA GLN A 72 -17.96 16.59 -8.94
C GLN A 72 -19.37 16.44 -9.55
N THR A 73 -19.86 15.21 -9.60
CA THR A 73 -21.21 14.85 -10.04
C THR A 73 -21.62 13.55 -9.36
N GLU A 74 -22.92 13.37 -9.14
CA GLU A 74 -23.46 12.09 -8.67
C GLU A 74 -23.54 11.08 -9.81
N LEU A 75 -23.37 9.80 -9.48
CA LEU A 75 -23.24 8.73 -10.45
C LEU A 75 -24.21 7.60 -10.15
N ASP A 76 -24.99 7.20 -11.16
CA ASP A 76 -25.69 5.92 -11.10
C ASP A 76 -24.70 4.77 -11.38
N LEU A 77 -24.32 4.07 -10.32
CA LEU A 77 -23.35 2.97 -10.36
C LEU A 77 -23.85 1.79 -11.21
N LYS A 78 -25.17 1.57 -11.30
CA LYS A 78 -25.73 0.51 -12.16
C LYS A 78 -25.48 0.83 -13.63
N THR A 79 -25.73 2.07 -14.04
CA THR A 79 -25.43 2.54 -15.40
C THR A 79 -23.94 2.39 -15.72
N ILE A 80 -23.04 2.69 -14.77
CA ILE A 80 -21.60 2.49 -14.97
C ILE A 80 -21.28 1.00 -15.16
N ALA A 81 -21.77 0.13 -14.27
CA ALA A 81 -21.51 -1.31 -14.35
C ALA A 81 -22.01 -1.94 -15.65
N LEU A 82 -23.15 -1.49 -16.17
CA LEU A 82 -23.74 -2.01 -17.41
C LEU A 82 -23.00 -1.57 -18.67
N LYS A 83 -22.46 -0.33 -18.69
CA LYS A 83 -21.88 0.27 -19.89
C LYS A 83 -20.35 0.26 -19.92
N ALA A 84 -19.69 0.28 -18.76
CA ALA A 84 -18.24 0.28 -18.68
C ALA A 84 -17.70 -1.13 -18.91
N ARG A 85 -16.62 -1.23 -19.69
CA ARG A 85 -15.90 -2.50 -19.87
C ARG A 85 -15.10 -2.81 -18.62
N ASN A 86 -15.07 -4.09 -18.22
CA ASN A 86 -14.35 -4.57 -17.03
C ASN A 86 -14.75 -3.80 -15.76
N ALA A 87 -16.07 -3.68 -15.57
CA ALA A 87 -16.67 -3.10 -14.39
C ALA A 87 -17.43 -4.18 -13.59
N GLU A 88 -17.24 -4.20 -12.28
CA GLU A 88 -17.86 -5.12 -11.35
C GLU A 88 -18.63 -4.32 -10.30
N TYR A 89 -19.89 -4.66 -10.08
CA TYR A 89 -20.74 -3.98 -9.09
C TYR A 89 -21.64 -4.98 -8.37
N ASN A 90 -21.46 -5.09 -7.06
CA ASN A 90 -22.32 -5.86 -6.18
C ASN A 90 -22.67 -5.04 -4.94
N PRO A 91 -23.78 -4.27 -4.96
CA PRO A 91 -24.15 -3.36 -3.86
C PRO A 91 -24.39 -4.05 -2.52
N LYS A 92 -24.67 -5.37 -2.51
CA LYS A 92 -24.80 -6.14 -1.27
C LYS A 92 -23.45 -6.41 -0.60
N ARG A 93 -22.37 -6.47 -1.39
CA ARG A 93 -20.99 -6.68 -0.92
C ARG A 93 -20.28 -5.35 -0.70
N PHE A 94 -20.41 -4.43 -1.64
CA PHE A 94 -19.65 -3.18 -1.64
C PHE A 94 -20.39 -2.06 -2.38
N SER A 95 -20.40 -0.85 -1.79
CA SER A 95 -21.18 0.29 -2.27
C SER A 95 -20.55 1.06 -3.44
N ALA A 96 -19.41 0.61 -3.96
CA ALA A 96 -18.73 1.21 -5.10
C ALA A 96 -18.72 0.27 -6.32
N VAL A 97 -18.64 0.84 -7.52
CA VAL A 97 -18.31 0.08 -8.72
C VAL A 97 -16.79 -0.01 -8.87
N VAL A 98 -16.30 -1.23 -9.10
CA VAL A 98 -14.89 -1.51 -9.37
C VAL A 98 -14.69 -1.48 -10.88
N VAL A 99 -13.78 -0.63 -11.37
CA VAL A 99 -13.47 -0.53 -12.81
C VAL A 99 -11.98 -0.70 -13.02
N ARG A 100 -11.57 -1.58 -13.94
CA ARG A 100 -10.16 -1.90 -14.19
C ARG A 100 -9.71 -1.51 -15.59
N ILE A 101 -8.54 -0.88 -15.69
CA ILE A 101 -7.86 -0.57 -16.95
C ILE A 101 -6.47 -1.22 -17.00
N ARG A 102 -6.00 -1.54 -18.20
CA ARG A 102 -4.70 -2.24 -18.42
C ARG A 102 -3.51 -1.31 -18.60
N ASP A 103 -3.72 -0.13 -19.16
CA ASP A 103 -2.66 0.85 -19.42
C ASP A 103 -3.09 2.25 -18.94
N PRO A 104 -2.39 2.86 -17.95
CA PRO A 104 -1.57 2.13 -16.99
C PRO A 104 -2.43 1.13 -16.20
N LYS A 105 -1.87 -0.01 -15.76
CA LYS A 105 -2.63 -1.01 -14.99
C LYS A 105 -3.16 -0.34 -13.72
N THR A 106 -4.48 -0.23 -13.56
CA THR A 106 -5.08 0.51 -12.45
C THR A 106 -6.49 0.02 -12.18
N THR A 107 -6.82 -0.11 -10.90
CA THR A 107 -8.17 -0.35 -10.39
C THR A 107 -8.71 0.96 -9.84
N ALA A 108 -9.93 1.33 -10.22
CA ALA A 108 -10.67 2.43 -9.63
C ALA A 108 -11.91 1.93 -8.90
N LEU A 109 -12.12 2.46 -7.70
CA LEU A 109 -13.33 2.27 -6.91
C LEU A 109 -14.12 3.58 -6.98
N ILE A 110 -15.28 3.54 -7.63
CA ILE A 110 -16.07 4.72 -7.96
C ILE A 110 -17.36 4.69 -7.14
N PHE A 111 -17.55 5.73 -6.34
CA PHE A 111 -18.69 5.88 -5.44
C PHE A 111 -19.79 6.72 -6.08
N GLN A 112 -21.03 6.52 -5.62
CA GLN A 112 -22.19 7.28 -6.10
C GLN A 112 -22.01 8.79 -5.92
N SER A 113 -21.28 9.22 -4.88
CA SER A 113 -20.95 10.63 -4.62
C SER A 113 -19.98 11.27 -5.61
N GLY A 114 -19.47 10.51 -6.59
CA GLY A 114 -18.44 10.96 -7.53
C GLY A 114 -17.02 10.88 -6.97
N LYS A 115 -16.84 10.48 -5.71
CA LYS A 115 -15.52 10.16 -5.16
C LYS A 115 -14.94 8.94 -5.87
N VAL A 116 -13.64 8.96 -6.14
CA VAL A 116 -12.92 7.85 -6.75
C VAL A 116 -11.63 7.58 -6.00
N VAL A 117 -11.38 6.30 -5.68
CA VAL A 117 -10.12 5.80 -5.15
C VAL A 117 -9.41 5.01 -6.26
N LEU A 118 -8.12 5.22 -6.46
CA LEU A 118 -7.31 4.54 -7.47
C LEU A 118 -6.12 3.81 -6.81
N THR A 119 -5.86 2.58 -7.24
CA THR A 119 -4.74 1.73 -6.77
C THR A 119 -4.13 0.93 -7.93
N GLY A 120 -2.91 0.41 -7.73
CA GLY A 120 -2.21 -0.47 -8.67
C GLY A 120 -1.14 0.21 -9.53
N ASN A 121 -0.89 1.51 -9.34
CA ASN A 121 0.18 2.22 -10.04
C ASN A 121 1.46 2.23 -9.20
N GLN A 122 2.62 2.10 -9.85
CA GLN A 122 3.93 2.21 -9.19
C GLN A 122 4.47 3.65 -9.14
N ASN A 123 3.76 4.62 -9.71
CA ASN A 123 4.26 5.99 -9.85
C ASN A 123 3.11 7.02 -9.71
N PRO A 124 3.29 8.11 -8.95
CA PRO A 124 2.30 9.19 -8.84
C PRO A 124 1.88 9.82 -10.18
N THR A 125 2.81 9.95 -11.12
CA THR A 125 2.56 10.49 -12.46
C THR A 125 1.68 9.55 -13.29
N LEU A 126 1.91 8.24 -13.19
CA LEU A 126 1.05 7.24 -13.82
C LEU A 126 -0.33 7.22 -13.16
N ALA A 127 -0.41 7.31 -11.84
CA ALA A 127 -1.68 7.41 -11.12
C ALA A 127 -2.52 8.62 -11.57
N LYS A 128 -1.90 9.79 -11.74
CA LYS A 128 -2.57 10.99 -12.27
C LYS A 128 -3.04 10.79 -13.72
N THR A 129 -2.27 10.07 -14.53
CA THR A 129 -2.61 9.74 -15.92
C THR A 129 -3.80 8.77 -15.98
N ALA A 130 -3.79 7.74 -15.13
CA ALA A 130 -4.89 6.80 -14.94
C ALA A 130 -6.17 7.52 -14.52
N ALA A 131 -6.07 8.40 -13.52
CA ALA A 131 -7.19 9.19 -13.02
C ALA A 131 -7.85 10.01 -14.14
N LYS A 132 -7.07 10.68 -14.98
CA LYS A 132 -7.60 11.38 -16.18
C LYS A 132 -8.25 10.43 -17.19
N LYS A 133 -7.72 9.21 -17.37
CA LYS A 133 -8.34 8.18 -18.22
C LYS A 133 -9.71 7.75 -17.66
N PHE A 134 -9.83 7.56 -16.34
CA PHE A 134 -11.12 7.24 -15.71
C PHE A 134 -12.17 8.34 -15.90
N VAL A 135 -11.80 9.62 -15.77
CA VAL A 135 -12.74 10.72 -16.08
C VAL A 135 -13.29 10.62 -17.50
N ARG A 136 -12.42 10.31 -18.48
CA ARG A 136 -12.86 10.12 -19.88
C ARG A 136 -13.77 8.91 -20.06
N ILE A 137 -13.51 7.81 -19.35
CA ILE A 137 -14.36 6.61 -19.39
C ILE A 137 -15.76 6.95 -18.85
N ILE A 138 -15.83 7.61 -17.69
CA ILE A 138 -17.10 8.00 -17.07
C ILE A 138 -17.91 8.96 -17.94
N ARG A 139 -17.25 9.93 -18.58
CA ARG A 139 -17.90 10.80 -19.57
C ARG A 139 -18.51 10.04 -20.75
N LYS A 140 -17.78 9.05 -21.28
CA LYS A 140 -18.25 8.22 -22.42
C LYS A 140 -19.40 7.28 -22.04
N VAL A 141 -19.48 6.87 -20.78
CA VAL A 141 -20.55 6.02 -20.24
C VAL A 141 -21.89 6.77 -20.11
N GLY A 142 -21.85 8.10 -20.00
CA GLY A 142 -23.05 8.95 -19.99
C GLY A 142 -23.01 10.13 -19.04
N PHE A 143 -21.94 10.29 -18.25
CA PHE A 143 -21.80 11.36 -17.25
C PHE A 143 -20.86 12.46 -17.77
N GLN A 144 -21.30 13.20 -18.79
CA GLN A 144 -20.45 14.16 -19.53
C GLN A 144 -19.93 15.29 -18.65
N GLU A 145 -20.68 15.65 -17.62
CA GLU A 145 -20.39 16.69 -16.64
C GLU A 145 -19.32 16.30 -15.62
N ALA A 146 -18.89 15.03 -15.57
CA ALA A 146 -17.84 14.57 -14.66
C ALA A 146 -16.54 15.37 -14.87
N LYS A 147 -15.90 15.85 -13.79
CA LYS A 147 -14.70 16.69 -13.80
C LYS A 147 -13.51 15.98 -13.17
N PHE A 148 -12.30 16.33 -13.58
CA PHE A 148 -11.11 15.91 -12.86
C PHE A 148 -10.82 16.93 -11.75
N SER A 149 -11.18 16.62 -10.51
CA SER A 149 -10.98 17.51 -9.36
C SER A 149 -10.37 16.79 -8.17
N GLN A 150 -9.80 17.56 -7.24
CA GLN A 150 -9.31 17.11 -5.92
C GLN A 150 -8.38 15.88 -5.99
N PHE A 151 -7.55 15.78 -7.04
CA PHE A 151 -6.60 14.68 -7.15
C PHE A 151 -5.53 14.79 -6.06
N LYS A 152 -5.36 13.72 -5.27
CA LYS A 152 -4.42 13.67 -4.15
C LYS A 152 -3.82 12.27 -4.01
N VAL A 153 -2.50 12.21 -3.83
CA VAL A 153 -1.83 10.98 -3.39
C VAL A 153 -2.08 10.81 -1.90
N GLN A 154 -2.52 9.61 -1.53
CA GLN A 154 -2.98 9.28 -0.19
C GLN A 154 -2.01 8.33 0.50
N ASN A 155 -1.44 7.39 -0.26
CA ASN A 155 -0.39 6.51 0.22
C ASN A 155 0.55 6.13 -0.93
N ILE A 156 1.81 5.93 -0.60
CA ILE A 156 2.85 5.34 -1.45
C ILE A 156 3.47 4.20 -0.64
N GLN A 157 3.60 3.06 -1.30
CA GLN A 157 4.29 1.89 -0.78
C GLN A 157 5.58 1.66 -1.55
N GLY A 158 6.64 1.31 -0.84
CA GLY A 158 7.90 0.89 -1.43
C GLY A 158 8.46 -0.36 -0.78
N THR A 159 9.40 -0.99 -1.46
CA THR A 159 10.16 -2.12 -0.94
C THR A 159 11.65 -1.87 -1.11
N ALA A 160 12.43 -2.24 -0.12
CA ALA A 160 13.88 -2.17 -0.12
C ALA A 160 14.46 -3.41 0.57
N ALA A 161 15.78 -3.55 0.55
CA ALA A 161 16.46 -4.60 1.28
C ALA A 161 17.86 -4.15 1.71
N VAL A 162 18.27 -4.56 2.90
CA VAL A 162 19.66 -4.51 3.35
C VAL A 162 20.34 -5.88 3.10
N PRO A 163 21.66 -5.91 2.84
CA PRO A 163 22.36 -7.12 2.42
C PRO A 163 22.78 -8.01 3.59
N TYR A 164 21.97 -8.08 4.64
CA TYR A 164 22.27 -8.84 5.85
C TYR A 164 21.02 -9.17 6.64
N LYS A 165 21.10 -10.21 7.47
CA LYS A 165 20.01 -10.60 8.37
C LYS A 165 19.94 -9.67 9.58
N VAL A 166 18.74 -9.37 10.06
CA VAL A 166 18.48 -8.47 11.20
C VAL A 166 18.01 -9.27 12.43
N ARG A 167 18.52 -8.95 13.62
CA ARG A 167 18.03 -9.44 14.91
C ARG A 167 16.79 -8.64 15.32
N LEU A 168 15.59 -9.11 14.94
CA LEU A 168 14.34 -8.39 15.18
C LEU A 168 13.99 -8.29 16.67
N GLU A 169 14.31 -9.32 17.45
CA GLU A 169 14.10 -9.36 18.91
C GLU A 169 14.86 -8.21 19.59
N SER A 170 16.17 -8.11 19.33
CA SER A 170 17.02 -7.05 19.89
C SER A 170 16.64 -5.66 19.40
N LEU A 171 16.22 -5.55 18.12
CA LEU A 171 15.71 -4.30 17.57
C LEU A 171 14.43 -3.87 18.29
N HIS A 172 13.50 -4.81 18.54
CA HIS A 172 12.26 -4.55 19.26
C HIS A 172 12.52 -4.12 20.70
N GLU A 173 13.37 -4.84 21.43
CA GLU A 173 13.76 -4.50 22.80
C GLU A 173 14.35 -3.08 22.89
N SER A 174 15.21 -2.70 21.94
CA SER A 174 15.89 -1.40 21.94
C SER A 174 15.00 -0.26 21.44
N HIS A 175 14.02 -0.55 20.59
CA HIS A 175 13.11 0.44 19.98
C HIS A 175 11.64 0.14 20.32
N TYR A 176 11.37 -0.32 21.54
CA TYR A 176 10.07 -0.85 21.96
C TYR A 176 8.93 0.17 21.72
N ASP A 177 9.15 1.44 22.06
CA ASP A 177 8.16 2.52 21.90
C ASP A 177 7.75 2.77 20.44
N TYR A 178 8.59 2.37 19.49
CA TYR A 178 8.36 2.57 18.06
C TYR A 178 8.04 1.27 17.32
N SER A 179 8.09 0.12 17.98
CA SER A 179 7.99 -1.17 17.30
C SER A 179 7.00 -2.12 17.92
N THR A 180 6.46 -3.01 17.10
CA THR A 180 5.62 -4.13 17.53
C THR A 180 6.13 -5.38 16.84
N PHE A 181 6.45 -6.41 17.62
CA PHE A 181 6.96 -7.67 17.11
C PHE A 181 6.39 -8.84 17.91
N GLU A 182 5.54 -9.63 17.27
CA GLU A 182 4.90 -10.82 17.83
C GLU A 182 5.10 -11.97 16.82
N PRO A 183 6.26 -12.68 16.85
CA PRO A 183 6.67 -13.61 15.79
C PRO A 183 5.69 -14.78 15.58
N ASP A 184 4.96 -15.17 16.63
CA ASP A 184 3.93 -16.23 16.55
C ASP A 184 2.68 -15.78 15.77
N ILE A 185 2.46 -14.46 15.66
CA ILE A 185 1.31 -13.86 14.97
C ILE A 185 1.73 -13.35 13.60
N PHE A 186 2.90 -12.70 13.50
CA PHE A 186 3.41 -12.12 12.27
C PHE A 186 4.94 -12.12 12.23
N ALA A 187 5.52 -12.65 11.15
CA ALA A 187 6.97 -12.85 11.03
C ALA A 187 7.79 -11.55 10.87
N GLY A 188 7.14 -10.41 10.61
CA GLY A 188 7.81 -9.12 10.44
C GLY A 188 7.69 -8.21 11.66
N LEU A 189 8.73 -7.43 11.96
CA LEU A 189 8.66 -6.35 12.93
C LEU A 189 8.03 -5.11 12.29
N VAL A 190 7.00 -4.57 12.93
CA VAL A 190 6.34 -3.33 12.51
C VAL A 190 7.00 -2.16 13.24
N TYR A 191 7.68 -1.28 12.51
CA TYR A 191 8.34 -0.09 13.02
C TYR A 191 7.60 1.19 12.59
N ARG A 192 7.22 2.04 13.54
CA ARG A 192 6.46 3.28 13.31
C ARG A 192 7.40 4.47 13.39
N MET A 193 7.84 4.96 12.23
CA MET A 193 8.66 6.16 12.14
C MET A 193 7.79 7.41 12.26
N VAL A 194 8.18 8.33 13.14
CA VAL A 194 7.45 9.58 13.37
C VAL A 194 7.70 10.60 12.26
N LYS A 195 8.95 10.70 11.78
CA LYS A 195 9.35 11.67 10.74
C LYS A 195 10.39 11.06 9.78
N PRO A 196 10.09 10.94 8.47
CA PRO A 196 8.76 11.10 7.88
C PRO A 196 7.75 10.11 8.48
N LYS A 197 6.44 10.44 8.46
CA LYS A 197 5.40 9.57 9.03
C LYS A 197 5.19 8.35 8.13
N VAL A 198 5.95 7.28 8.40
CA VAL A 198 6.01 6.05 7.60
C VAL A 198 6.02 4.86 8.54
N VAL A 199 5.35 3.78 8.16
CA VAL A 199 5.43 2.48 8.82
C VAL A 199 6.30 1.55 7.98
N LEU A 200 7.23 0.87 8.64
CA LEU A 200 8.13 -0.08 8.04
C LEU A 200 7.80 -1.47 8.57
N THR A 201 7.72 -2.46 7.68
CA THR A 201 7.69 -3.87 8.05
C THR A 201 9.04 -4.47 7.70
N ILE A 202 9.79 -4.88 8.72
CA ILE A 202 11.18 -5.35 8.61
C ILE A 202 11.20 -6.85 8.86
N PHE A 203 11.83 -7.60 7.95
CA PHE A 203 11.97 -9.05 8.05
C PHE A 203 13.37 -9.44 8.47
N VAL A 204 13.51 -10.63 9.07
CA VAL A 204 14.81 -11.21 9.47
C VAL A 204 15.78 -11.28 8.28
N SER A 205 15.29 -11.46 7.06
CA SER A 205 16.10 -11.51 5.84
C SER A 205 16.75 -10.18 5.45
N GLY A 206 16.38 -9.06 6.09
CA GLY A 206 16.81 -7.71 5.70
C GLY A 206 15.90 -7.03 4.69
N LYS A 207 14.84 -7.70 4.21
CA LYS A 207 13.79 -7.03 3.43
C LYS A 207 13.01 -6.04 4.28
N VAL A 208 12.67 -4.91 3.67
CA VAL A 208 11.89 -3.85 4.29
C VAL A 208 10.74 -3.45 3.34
N VAL A 209 9.52 -3.43 3.86
CA VAL A 209 8.34 -2.84 3.20
C VAL A 209 8.06 -1.51 3.88
N LEU A 210 7.92 -0.43 3.11
CA LEU A 210 7.66 0.92 3.59
C LEU A 210 6.30 1.39 3.09
N THR A 211 5.50 2.00 3.96
CA THR A 211 4.14 2.45 3.63
C THR A 211 3.71 3.63 4.52
N GLY A 212 2.75 4.42 4.06
CA GLY A 212 2.24 5.62 4.74
C GLY A 212 2.82 6.91 4.18
N GLY A 213 3.83 6.83 3.30
CA GLY A 213 4.42 7.99 2.63
C GLY A 213 3.42 8.67 1.68
N LYS A 214 3.48 10.00 1.57
CA LYS A 214 2.65 10.79 0.64
C LYS A 214 3.43 11.24 -0.58
N THR A 215 4.75 11.29 -0.46
CA THR A 215 5.68 11.56 -1.57
C THR A 215 6.70 10.43 -1.69
N PRO A 216 7.29 10.21 -2.88
CA PRO A 216 8.40 9.27 -3.03
C PRO A 216 9.56 9.56 -2.07
N GLU A 217 9.81 10.83 -1.78
CA GLU A 217 10.87 11.29 -0.87
C GLU A 217 10.64 10.81 0.56
N ASP A 218 9.39 10.72 1.03
CA ASP A 218 9.08 10.14 2.35
C ASP A 218 9.60 8.69 2.45
N ILE A 219 9.47 7.90 1.37
CA ILE A 219 9.91 6.51 1.33
C ILE A 219 11.43 6.43 1.29
N TYR A 220 12.08 7.27 0.49
CA TYR A 220 13.54 7.28 0.39
C TYR A 220 14.19 7.73 1.71
N GLN A 221 13.70 8.82 2.30
CA GLN A 221 14.22 9.34 3.58
C GLN A 221 13.98 8.35 4.72
N ALA A 222 12.80 7.72 4.79
CA ALA A 222 12.54 6.70 5.81
C ALA A 222 13.54 5.54 5.73
N PHE A 223 13.85 5.09 4.51
CA PHE A 223 14.83 4.01 4.33
C PHE A 223 16.26 4.46 4.65
N GLU A 224 16.66 5.68 4.28
CA GLU A 224 17.96 6.24 4.63
C GLU A 224 18.15 6.36 6.15
N LEU A 225 17.11 6.78 6.88
CA LEU A 225 17.14 6.93 8.33
C LEU A 225 17.16 5.58 9.07
N ILE A 226 16.42 4.57 8.59
CA ILE A 226 16.37 3.27 9.27
C ILE A 226 17.61 2.42 8.98
N THR A 227 18.25 2.56 7.82
CA THR A 227 19.39 1.74 7.40
C THR A 227 20.54 1.67 8.43
N PRO A 228 21.04 2.79 9.01
CA PRO A 228 22.08 2.71 10.04
C PRO A 228 21.61 1.99 11.30
N VAL A 229 20.35 2.19 11.71
CA VAL A 229 19.75 1.46 12.85
C VAL A 229 19.76 -0.05 12.57
N LEU A 230 19.29 -0.47 11.39
CA LEU A 230 19.29 -1.90 11.04
C LEU A 230 20.69 -2.51 11.04
N LYS A 231 21.73 -1.73 10.70
CA LYS A 231 23.12 -2.20 10.68
C LYS A 231 23.63 -2.56 12.07
N GLU A 232 23.20 -1.85 13.11
CA GLU A 232 23.56 -2.16 14.51
C GLU A 232 23.01 -3.53 14.96
N PHE A 233 21.87 -3.93 14.39
CA PHE A 233 21.20 -5.20 14.68
C PHE A 233 21.51 -6.31 13.67
N GLU A 234 22.54 -6.14 12.84
CA GLU A 234 23.01 -7.17 11.91
C GLU A 234 23.40 -8.46 12.66
N LYS A 235 22.79 -9.59 12.28
CA LYS A 235 23.20 -10.94 12.73
C LYS A 235 24.62 -11.21 12.22
N LYS A 236 25.60 -11.11 13.11
CA LYS A 236 26.95 -11.63 12.86
C LYS A 236 26.82 -13.15 12.79
N GLU A 237 27.34 -13.77 11.73
CA GLU A 237 27.54 -15.22 11.77
C GLU A 237 28.45 -15.52 12.95
N ASN A 238 27.93 -16.25 13.94
CA ASN A 238 28.78 -16.89 14.93
C ASN A 238 29.63 -17.87 14.13
N GLY A 239 30.89 -17.50 13.88
CA GLY A 239 31.88 -18.46 13.43
C GLY A 239 31.78 -19.68 14.32
N MET A 240 31.64 -20.87 13.70
CA MET A 240 31.71 -22.16 14.38
C MET A 240 32.74 -22.06 15.50
N ARG A 241 32.30 -22.21 16.75
CA ARG A 241 33.21 -22.60 17.82
C ARG A 241 33.77 -23.95 17.40
N LYS A 242 34.98 -23.93 16.85
CA LYS A 242 35.80 -25.13 16.64
C LYS A 242 36.14 -25.75 17.98
#